data_AF-A0A9E3LB60-F1
#
_entry.id   AF-A0A9E3LB60-F1
#
_cell.length_a   1.000
_cell.length_b   1.000
_cell.length_c   1.000
_cell.angle_alpha   90.00
_cell.angle_beta   90.00
_cell.angle_gamma   90.00
#
_symmetry.space_group_name_H-M   'P 1'
#
loop_
_entity.id
_entity.type
_entity.pdbx_description
1 polymer ?
#
loop_
_entity_poly.entity_id
_entity_poly.type
_entity_poly.pdbx_seq_one_letter_code
_entity_poly.pdbx_strand_id
1 'polypeptide(L)'
;MNLRFLLPAIAFASIGFGPLLPSARATSNYAYQPGEYVVIVDGQSPDGHYAIAAHGEGELGDDNFHLYLMDAQTNRKIGPLEEVSETLDTGADAFYAHWSADSRQVSITYRADRHVAVMIRYRIANGRAYRLSGPTRVAGLPGR
;
A
#
# COMPACT_ATOMS: atom_id res chain seq x y z
N MET A 1 41.10 50.05 39.87
CA MET A 1 39.99 51.01 40.05
C MET A 1 38.77 50.41 39.37
N ASN A 2 37.77 50.04 40.16
CA ASN A 2 36.58 49.31 39.76
C ASN A 2 35.54 50.26 39.13
N LEU A 3 34.82 49.81 38.10
CA LEU A 3 33.41 50.19 37.95
C LEU A 3 32.61 49.10 37.24
N ARG A 4 31.68 48.50 37.99
CA ARG A 4 30.61 47.60 37.56
C ARG A 4 29.36 48.44 37.35
N PHE A 5 28.61 48.27 36.26
CA PHE A 5 27.15 48.51 36.17
C PHE A 5 26.60 47.65 35.01
N LEU A 6 25.88 46.57 35.33
CA LEU A 6 24.41 46.39 35.29
C LEU A 6 23.83 46.16 33.88
N LEU A 7 23.36 44.93 33.66
CA LEU A 7 22.48 44.50 32.57
C LEU A 7 21.09 45.16 32.70
N PRO A 8 20.35 45.25 31.58
CA PRO A 8 18.96 44.81 31.61
C PRO A 8 18.71 43.68 30.59
N ALA A 9 17.95 42.70 31.05
CA ALA A 9 17.35 41.65 30.24
C ALA A 9 16.31 42.21 29.28
N ILE A 10 16.31 41.75 28.03
CA ILE A 10 15.10 41.72 27.19
C ILE A 10 15.05 40.35 26.52
N ALA A 11 14.16 39.51 27.05
CA ALA A 11 13.67 38.33 26.38
C ALA A 11 12.74 38.78 25.24
N PHE A 12 13.02 38.34 24.01
CA PHE A 12 12.00 38.24 22.97
C PHE A 12 11.71 36.77 22.74
N ALA A 13 10.60 36.33 23.32
CA ALA A 13 9.94 35.10 22.95
C ALA A 13 9.43 35.25 21.51
N SER A 14 10.11 34.63 20.54
CA SER A 14 9.54 34.42 19.22
C SER A 14 8.64 33.21 19.29
N ILE A 15 7.34 33.48 19.35
CA ILE A 15 6.24 32.52 19.24
C ILE A 15 6.51 31.61 18.04
N GLY A 16 6.56 30.30 18.32
CA GLY A 16 6.68 29.27 17.31
C GLY A 16 5.53 29.35 16.31
N PHE A 17 5.90 29.49 15.04
CA PHE A 17 5.07 29.15 13.90
C PHE A 17 5.83 28.06 13.14
N GLY A 18 5.79 26.84 13.67
CA GLY A 18 6.07 25.68 12.82
C GLY A 18 4.92 25.60 11.82
N PRO A 19 5.18 25.47 10.51
CA PRO A 19 4.10 25.14 9.60
C PRO A 19 3.47 23.84 10.10
N LEU A 20 2.20 23.90 10.51
CA LEU A 20 1.32 22.75 10.51
C LEU A 20 1.26 22.32 9.04
N LEU A 21 2.22 21.49 8.63
CA LEU A 21 2.09 20.74 7.40
C LEU A 21 0.79 19.97 7.56
N PRO A 22 -0.22 20.19 6.70
CA PRO A 22 -1.31 19.22 6.65
C PRO A 22 -0.63 17.89 6.43
N SER A 23 -0.90 16.91 7.29
CA SER A 23 -0.62 15.50 6.99
C SER A 23 -1.52 15.13 5.81
N ALA A 24 -1.17 15.63 4.62
CA ALA A 24 -1.61 15.10 3.37
C ALA A 24 -1.12 13.67 3.41
N ARG A 25 -2.02 12.75 3.77
CA ARG A 25 -1.77 11.32 3.60
C ARG A 25 -1.50 11.14 2.11
N ALA A 26 -0.22 11.12 1.76
CA ALA A 26 0.23 10.98 0.39
C ALA A 26 -0.42 9.72 -0.18
N THR A 27 -0.97 9.85 -1.38
CA THR A 27 -1.30 8.70 -2.22
C THR A 27 0.03 8.04 -2.60
N SER A 28 0.14 6.73 -2.43
CA SER A 28 1.30 5.98 -2.93
C SER A 28 1.07 5.67 -4.39
N ASN A 29 1.82 6.33 -5.26
CA ASN A 29 1.75 6.12 -6.70
C ASN A 29 3.08 5.55 -7.20
N TYR A 30 3.04 4.73 -8.26
CA TYR A 30 4.24 4.14 -8.84
C TYR A 30 4.14 4.07 -10.38
N ALA A 31 5.18 4.56 -11.06
CA ALA A 31 5.27 4.55 -12.52
C ALA A 31 5.92 3.25 -13.02
N TYR A 32 5.09 2.27 -13.37
CA TYR A 32 5.54 0.96 -13.83
C TYR A 32 6.19 1.01 -15.21
N GLN A 33 7.27 0.26 -15.40
CA GLN A 33 7.83 0.00 -16.72
C GLN A 33 6.97 -1.03 -17.49
N PRO A 34 7.02 -1.04 -18.84
CA PRO A 34 6.33 -2.05 -19.63
C PRO A 34 6.72 -3.47 -19.21
N GLY A 35 5.75 -4.26 -18.77
CA GLY A 35 5.98 -5.63 -18.31
C GLY A 35 6.58 -5.77 -16.90
N GLU A 36 6.73 -4.67 -16.14
CA GLU A 36 7.15 -4.72 -14.75
C GLU A 36 5.97 -5.07 -13.83
N TYR A 37 6.14 -6.10 -13.00
CA TYR A 37 5.16 -6.47 -11.98
C TYR A 37 5.85 -6.43 -10.62
N VAL A 38 5.37 -5.58 -9.72
CA VAL A 38 5.99 -5.37 -8.40
C VAL A 38 5.21 -6.13 -7.34
N VAL A 39 5.86 -7.05 -6.64
CA VAL A 39 5.23 -7.84 -5.57
C VAL A 39 4.79 -6.91 -4.43
N ILE A 40 3.55 -7.06 -3.98
CA ILE A 40 2.97 -6.24 -2.90
C ILE A 40 3.52 -6.66 -1.53
N VAL A 41 3.20 -5.91 -0.48
CA VAL A 41 3.61 -6.27 0.90
C VAL A 41 3.07 -7.64 1.27
N ASP A 42 3.96 -8.52 1.72
CA ASP A 42 3.69 -9.93 2.04
C ASP A 42 3.02 -10.71 0.89
N GLY A 43 3.24 -10.27 -0.35
CA GLY A 43 2.59 -10.78 -1.56
C GLY A 43 2.96 -12.21 -1.93
N GLN A 44 4.08 -12.74 -1.45
CA GLN A 44 4.53 -14.10 -1.75
C GLN A 44 3.86 -15.13 -0.85
N SER A 45 3.34 -16.19 -1.47
CA SER A 45 2.71 -17.31 -0.76
C SER A 45 3.74 -18.12 0.07
N PRO A 46 3.33 -18.73 1.21
CA PRO A 46 4.23 -19.48 2.09
C PRO A 46 4.98 -20.63 1.42
N ASP A 47 4.36 -21.32 0.47
CA ASP A 47 4.96 -22.40 -0.31
C ASP A 47 5.78 -21.90 -1.52
N GLY A 48 5.79 -20.59 -1.78
CA GLY A 48 6.58 -19.95 -2.83
C GLY A 48 6.07 -20.19 -4.25
N HIS A 49 4.90 -20.80 -4.44
CA HIS A 49 4.36 -21.08 -5.77
C HIS A 49 3.65 -19.89 -6.41
N TYR A 50 3.06 -19.03 -5.58
CA TYR A 50 2.30 -17.86 -6.01
C TYR A 50 2.84 -16.56 -5.43
N ALA A 51 2.61 -15.48 -6.16
CA ALA A 51 2.77 -14.12 -5.66
C ALA A 51 1.60 -13.23 -6.10
N ILE A 52 1.32 -12.19 -5.32
CA ILE A 52 0.45 -11.09 -5.73
C ILE A 52 1.33 -9.90 -6.10
N ALA A 53 1.15 -9.37 -7.30
CA ALA A 53 1.93 -8.24 -7.81
C ALA A 53 1.03 -7.16 -8.39
N ALA A 54 1.44 -5.90 -8.23
CA ALA A 54 0.80 -4.75 -8.82
C ALA A 54 1.44 -4.43 -10.17
N HIS A 55 0.61 -3.97 -11.11
CA HIS A 55 1.04 -3.36 -12.35
C HIS A 55 -0.05 -2.41 -12.85
N GLY A 56 0.37 -1.30 -13.44
CA GLY A 56 -0.47 -0.36 -14.16
C GLY A 56 0.35 0.34 -15.24
N GLU A 57 -0.25 1.33 -15.86
CA GLU A 57 0.31 2.11 -16.94
C GLU A 57 0.18 3.61 -16.63
N GLY A 58 0.75 4.46 -17.49
CA GLY A 58 0.71 5.91 -17.29
C GLY A 58 1.71 6.42 -16.24
N GLU A 59 1.76 7.74 -16.08
CA GLU A 59 2.74 8.41 -15.23
C GLU A 59 2.54 8.12 -13.74
N LEU A 60 1.30 7.86 -13.32
CA LEU A 60 0.95 7.54 -11.94
C LEU A 60 0.67 6.05 -11.73
N GLY A 61 0.74 5.23 -12.78
CA GLY A 61 0.44 3.80 -12.70
C GLY A 61 -1.04 3.49 -12.51
N ASP A 62 -1.94 4.43 -12.77
CA ASP A 62 -3.40 4.33 -12.56
C ASP A 62 -4.15 3.86 -13.82
N ASP A 63 -3.58 4.05 -14.99
CA ASP A 63 -4.13 3.51 -16.23
C ASP A 63 -4.04 1.98 -16.22
N ASN A 64 -5.14 1.28 -16.51
CA ASN A 64 -5.19 -0.19 -16.54
C ASN A 64 -4.57 -0.86 -15.30
N PHE A 65 -4.65 -0.21 -14.14
CA PHE A 65 -4.07 -0.73 -12.90
C PHE A 65 -4.81 -1.97 -12.40
N HIS A 66 -4.06 -3.01 -12.07
CA HIS A 66 -4.58 -4.19 -11.39
C HIS A 66 -3.56 -4.80 -10.43
N LEU A 67 -4.07 -5.57 -9.47
CA LEU A 67 -3.28 -6.62 -8.84
C LEU A 67 -3.43 -7.92 -9.63
N TYR A 68 -2.36 -8.68 -9.72
CA TYR A 68 -2.27 -9.92 -10.48
C TYR A 68 -1.84 -11.07 -9.58
N LEU A 69 -2.49 -12.22 -9.75
CA LEU A 69 -1.94 -13.49 -9.35
C LEU A 69 -0.83 -13.87 -10.34
N MET A 70 0.33 -14.19 -9.81
CA MET A 70 1.53 -14.57 -10.55
C MET A 70 1.96 -15.98 -10.18
N ASP A 71 2.52 -16.71 -11.14
CA ASP A 71 3.38 -17.86 -10.89
C ASP A 71 4.74 -17.33 -10.42
N ALA A 72 5.08 -17.55 -9.16
CA ALA A 72 6.28 -17.00 -8.54
C ALA A 72 7.57 -17.76 -8.95
N GLN A 73 7.44 -18.97 -9.50
CA GLN A 73 8.58 -19.76 -9.95
C GLN A 73 9.03 -19.34 -11.35
N THR A 74 8.07 -18.95 -12.19
CA THR A 74 8.33 -18.57 -13.59
C THR A 74 8.17 -17.08 -13.86
N ASN A 75 7.75 -16.29 -12.86
CA ASN A 75 7.40 -14.87 -12.98
C ASN A 75 6.34 -14.58 -14.05
N ARG A 76 5.44 -15.54 -14.30
CA ARG A 76 4.40 -15.40 -15.32
C ARG A 76 3.10 -14.91 -14.70
N LYS A 77 2.46 -13.94 -15.37
CA LYS A 77 1.09 -13.53 -15.06
C LYS A 77 0.12 -14.69 -15.27
N ILE A 78 -0.65 -15.01 -14.24
CA ILE A 78 -1.75 -15.96 -14.30
C ILE A 78 -3.05 -15.23 -14.64
N GLY A 79 -3.36 -14.16 -13.90
CA GLY A 79 -4.56 -13.35 -14.16
C GLY A 79 -4.78 -12.26 -13.11
N PRO A 80 -5.59 -11.24 -13.43
CA PRO A 80 -5.92 -10.16 -12.51
C PRO A 80 -6.81 -10.64 -11.34
N LEU A 81 -6.73 -9.93 -10.23
CA LEU A 81 -7.70 -10.00 -9.13
C LEU A 81 -8.80 -8.97 -9.41
N GLU A 82 -9.78 -9.37 -10.22
CA GLU A 82 -10.81 -8.47 -10.81
C GLU A 82 -11.61 -7.65 -9.79
N GLU A 83 -11.74 -8.14 -8.56
CA GLU A 83 -12.52 -7.44 -7.53
C GLU A 83 -11.72 -6.41 -6.74
N VAL A 84 -10.39 -6.32 -6.96
CA VAL A 84 -9.61 -5.19 -6.51
C VAL A 84 -9.84 -4.05 -7.50
N SER A 85 -10.74 -3.15 -7.13
CA SER A 85 -11.09 -1.95 -7.89
C SER A 85 -11.20 -0.73 -6.97
N GLU A 86 -11.39 0.44 -7.57
CA GLU A 86 -11.57 1.72 -6.85
C GLU A 86 -10.46 1.99 -5.84
N THR A 87 -9.20 1.81 -6.26
CA THR A 87 -8.03 1.94 -5.40
C THR A 87 -7.62 3.42 -5.28
N LEU A 88 -7.28 3.86 -4.07
CA LEU A 88 -6.71 5.20 -3.84
C LEU A 88 -5.24 5.29 -4.30
N ASP A 89 -4.54 4.16 -4.20
CA ASP A 89 -3.10 4.03 -4.38
C ASP A 89 -2.81 3.10 -5.56
N THR A 90 -1.65 3.27 -6.20
CA THR A 90 -1.14 2.38 -7.25
C THR A 90 0.20 1.76 -6.89
N GLY A 91 0.89 2.28 -5.87
CA GLY A 91 2.14 1.71 -5.37
C GLY A 91 1.93 0.35 -4.69
N ALA A 92 2.78 -0.62 -5.03
CA ALA A 92 2.70 -1.98 -4.48
C ALA A 92 2.80 -2.02 -2.94
N ASP A 93 3.44 -1.03 -2.32
CA ASP A 93 3.58 -0.86 -0.87
C ASP A 93 2.29 -0.45 -0.14
N ALA A 94 1.25 -0.06 -0.89
CA ALA A 94 -0.07 0.28 -0.36
C ALA A 94 -1.04 -0.91 -0.25
N PHE A 95 -0.65 -2.07 -0.78
CA PHE A 95 -1.45 -3.29 -0.81
C PHE A 95 -0.80 -4.36 0.06
N TYR A 96 -1.61 -5.03 0.88
CA TYR A 96 -1.14 -6.01 1.85
C TYR A 96 -1.81 -7.34 1.59
N ALA A 97 -1.00 -8.36 1.30
CA ALA A 97 -1.48 -9.72 1.24
C ALA A 97 -1.37 -10.38 2.62
N HIS A 98 -2.27 -11.30 2.90
CA HIS A 98 -2.12 -12.23 4.01
C HIS A 98 -2.57 -13.61 3.56
N TRP A 99 -1.60 -14.51 3.46
CA TRP A 99 -1.81 -15.87 2.98
C TRP A 99 -2.20 -16.81 4.12
N SER A 100 -3.04 -17.80 3.81
CA SER A 100 -3.19 -18.97 4.69
C SER A 100 -1.91 -19.80 4.68
N ALA A 101 -1.64 -20.50 5.79
CA ALA A 101 -0.42 -21.31 5.93
C ALA A 101 -0.29 -22.43 4.87
N ASP A 102 -1.40 -22.86 4.29
CA ASP A 102 -1.44 -23.86 3.21
C ASP A 102 -1.39 -23.25 1.80
N SER A 103 -1.16 -21.93 1.67
CA SER A 103 -1.16 -21.16 0.41
C SER A 103 -2.46 -21.22 -0.40
N ARG A 104 -3.55 -21.77 0.14
CA ARG A 104 -4.82 -21.93 -0.61
C ARG A 104 -5.74 -20.74 -0.53
N GLN A 105 -5.47 -19.78 0.35
CA GLN A 105 -6.23 -18.54 0.47
C GLN A 105 -5.30 -17.35 0.63
N VAL A 106 -5.74 -16.22 0.11
CA VAL A 106 -5.09 -14.93 0.33
C VAL A 106 -6.15 -13.88 0.56
N SER A 107 -5.92 -13.02 1.54
CA SER A 107 -6.68 -11.79 1.70
C SER A 107 -5.86 -10.60 1.26
N ILE A 108 -6.48 -9.69 0.51
CA ILE A 108 -5.88 -8.42 0.09
C ILE A 108 -6.55 -7.30 0.86
N THR A 109 -5.75 -6.49 1.55
CA THR A 109 -6.21 -5.27 2.24
C THR A 109 -5.59 -4.04 1.60
N TYR A 110 -6.41 -3.05 1.29
CA TYR A 110 -5.98 -1.81 0.62
C TYR A 110 -6.91 -0.64 0.96
N ARG A 111 -6.49 0.58 0.59
CA ARG A 111 -7.32 1.78 0.72
C ARG A 111 -8.15 1.99 -0.55
N ALA A 112 -9.47 2.01 -0.39
CA ALA A 112 -10.38 2.46 -1.43
C ALA A 112 -10.54 4.01 -1.41
N ASP A 113 -10.32 4.63 -0.25
CA ASP A 113 -10.34 6.09 -0.08
C ASP A 113 -9.40 6.47 1.11
N ARG A 114 -9.13 7.76 1.31
CA ARG A 114 -8.25 8.32 2.36
C ARG A 114 -8.56 7.83 3.77
N HIS A 115 -9.83 7.48 4.01
CA HIS A 115 -10.35 7.02 5.30
C HIS A 115 -11.06 5.67 5.22
N VAL A 116 -10.95 4.97 4.10
CA VAL A 116 -11.64 3.70 3.86
C VAL A 116 -10.62 2.65 3.47
N ALA A 117 -10.41 1.68 4.35
CA ALA A 117 -9.70 0.45 4.03
C ALA A 117 -10.72 -0.68 3.80
N VAL A 118 -10.46 -1.52 2.81
CA VAL A 118 -11.27 -2.69 2.49
C VAL A 118 -10.40 -3.93 2.41
N MET A 119 -11.02 -5.08 2.64
CA MET A 119 -10.41 -6.39 2.48
C MET A 119 -11.25 -7.27 1.55
N ILE A 120 -10.57 -8.03 0.70
CA ILE A 120 -11.16 -9.08 -0.14
C ILE A 120 -10.44 -10.39 0.17
N ARG A 121 -11.16 -11.51 0.19
CA ARG A 121 -10.58 -12.84 0.39
C ARG A 121 -10.76 -13.69 -0.84
N TYR A 122 -9.72 -14.41 -1.19
CA TYR A 122 -9.65 -15.31 -2.33
C TYR A 122 -9.29 -16.72 -1.90
N ARG A 123 -9.80 -17.70 -2.63
CA ARG A 123 -9.28 -19.06 -2.70
C ARG A 123 -8.45 -19.19 -3.96
N ILE A 124 -7.25 -19.73 -3.83
CA ILE A 124 -6.41 -20.10 -4.96
C ILE A 124 -6.64 -21.58 -5.27
N ALA A 125 -7.10 -21.86 -6.48
CA ALA A 125 -7.33 -23.23 -6.95
C ALA A 125 -7.16 -23.28 -8.47
N ASN A 126 -6.71 -24.42 -9.01
CA ASN A 126 -6.59 -24.63 -10.46
C ASN A 126 -5.82 -23.50 -11.17
N GLY A 127 -4.83 -22.91 -10.50
CA GLY A 127 -4.07 -21.76 -11.01
C GLY A 127 -4.94 -20.53 -11.25
N ARG A 128 -5.93 -20.25 -10.42
CA ARG A 128 -6.78 -19.04 -10.48
C ARG A 128 -7.16 -18.57 -9.09
N ALA A 129 -7.43 -17.28 -8.95
CA ALA A 129 -8.04 -16.70 -7.78
C ALA A 129 -9.57 -16.73 -7.92
N TYR A 130 -10.26 -17.20 -6.89
CA TYR A 130 -11.72 -17.20 -6.79
C TYR A 130 -12.13 -16.42 -5.55
N ARG A 131 -12.92 -15.37 -5.71
CA ARG A 131 -13.41 -14.59 -4.58
C ARG A 131 -14.22 -15.48 -3.63
N LEU A 132 -13.84 -15.45 -2.36
CA LEU A 132 -14.58 -16.04 -1.26
C LEU A 132 -15.53 -15.00 -0.61
N SER A 133 -15.03 -13.78 -0.40
CA SER A 133 -15.79 -12.70 0.24
C SER A 133 -15.19 -11.32 -0.03
N GLY A 134 -15.97 -10.26 0.22
CA GLY A 134 -15.55 -8.86 0.07
C GLY A 134 -15.91 -8.25 -1.28
N PRO A 135 -15.59 -6.97 -1.51
CA PRO A 135 -14.88 -6.07 -0.59
C PRO A 135 -15.64 -5.79 0.71
N THR A 136 -14.95 -5.78 1.84
CA THR A 136 -15.55 -5.47 3.15
C THR A 136 -14.70 -4.44 3.87
N ARG A 137 -15.33 -3.40 4.41
CA ARG A 137 -14.65 -2.36 5.17
C ARG A 137 -13.95 -2.96 6.39
N VAL A 138 -12.71 -2.54 6.63
CA VAL A 138 -11.91 -2.89 7.81
C VAL A 138 -11.50 -1.63 8.56
N ALA A 139 -11.06 -1.77 9.81
CA ALA A 139 -10.69 -0.65 10.67
C ALA A 139 -9.46 0.14 10.14
N GLY A 140 -8.58 -0.52 9.38
CA GLY A 140 -7.37 0.07 8.83
C GLY A 140 -6.55 -0.93 8.04
N LEU A 141 -5.38 -0.49 7.55
CA LEU A 141 -4.38 -1.39 6.96
C LEU A 141 -3.70 -2.21 8.06
N PRO A 142 -3.19 -3.42 7.76
CA PRO A 142 -2.42 -4.20 8.73
C PRO A 142 -1.21 -3.44 9.29
N GLY A 143 -0.89 -3.64 10.57
CA GLY A 143 0.30 -3.07 11.21
C GLY A 143 0.27 -1.55 11.44
N ARG A 144 -0.91 -0.92 11.37
CA ARG A 144 -1.12 0.52 11.66
C ARG A 144 -2.05 0.75 12.83
#